data_AF-A0A9D2WMV5-F1
#
_entry.id   AF-A0A9D2WMV5-F1
#
_cell.length_a   1.000
_cell.length_b   1.000
_cell.length_c   1.000
_cell.angle_alpha   90.00
_cell.angle_beta   90.00
_cell.angle_gamma   90.00
#
_symmetry.space_group_name_H-M   'P 1'
#
loop_
_entity.id
_entity.type
_entity.pdbx_description
1 polymer ?
#
loop_
_entity_poly.entity_id
_entity_poly.type
_entity_poly.pdbx_seq_one_letter_code
_entity_poly.pdbx_strand_id
1 'polypeptide(L)'
;MGKYDNLLQYISYFQESKEFCTWEASNEKPDSIPWGYPEYDDKLTQFIDDFYKTDLLKQDYLEFLDKNVARFENIEDVIGKADFETLKAILTYYVRQERFSDGLWATAAEEGIFLKLLEKLCQFDK
;
A
#
# COMPACT_ATOMS: atom_id res chain seq x y z
N MET A 1 -12.62 14.81 -14.76
CA MET A 1 -11.52 14.37 -13.89
C MET A 1 -12.18 13.72 -12.70
N GLY A 2 -11.90 12.44 -12.49
CA GLY A 2 -12.27 11.73 -11.29
C GLY A 2 -11.57 12.35 -10.08
N LYS A 3 -12.15 12.19 -8.90
CA LYS A 3 -11.63 12.74 -7.65
C LYS A 3 -10.27 12.16 -7.30
N TYR A 4 -9.97 10.93 -7.74
CA TYR A 4 -8.75 10.20 -7.40
C TYR A 4 -7.86 9.94 -8.63
N ASP A 5 -8.02 10.71 -9.72
CA ASP A 5 -7.20 10.58 -10.94
C ASP A 5 -5.69 10.59 -10.64
N ASN A 6 -5.25 11.36 -9.63
CA ASN A 6 -3.86 11.43 -9.19
C ASN A 6 -3.33 10.10 -8.64
N LEU A 7 -4.20 9.25 -8.10
CA LEU A 7 -3.86 7.90 -7.64
C LEU A 7 -4.08 6.85 -8.73
N LEU A 8 -5.14 6.99 -9.53
CA LEU A 8 -5.51 6.01 -10.55
C LEU A 8 -4.48 5.92 -11.68
N GLN A 9 -3.71 6.99 -11.94
CA GLN A 9 -2.59 6.94 -12.89
C GLN A 9 -1.49 5.93 -12.51
N TYR A 10 -1.38 5.55 -11.22
CA TYR A 10 -0.39 4.56 -10.78
C TYR A 10 -0.82 3.10 -11.07
N ILE A 11 -2.03 2.86 -11.60
CA ILE A 11 -2.45 1.51 -12.02
C ILE A 11 -1.45 0.92 -13.02
N SER A 12 -1.07 1.68 -14.06
CA SER A 12 -0.10 1.20 -15.05
C SER A 12 1.28 0.92 -14.45
N TYR A 13 1.66 1.67 -13.41
CA TYR A 13 2.91 1.47 -12.69
C TYR A 13 2.92 0.15 -11.91
N PHE A 14 1.82 -0.20 -11.23
CA PHE A 14 1.72 -1.45 -10.48
C PHE A 14 1.40 -2.68 -11.35
N GLN A 15 1.05 -2.49 -12.64
CA GLN A 15 0.91 -3.58 -13.60
C GLN A 15 2.26 -4.09 -14.13
N GLU A 16 3.31 -3.29 -14.03
CA GLU A 16 4.65 -3.68 -14.45
C GLU A 16 5.29 -4.65 -13.44
N SER A 17 5.75 -5.80 -13.91
CA SER A 17 6.54 -6.73 -13.09
C SER A 17 7.96 -6.17 -12.93
N LYS A 18 8.25 -5.50 -11.81
CA LYS A 18 9.55 -4.92 -11.49
C LYS A 18 9.87 -5.04 -10.00
N GLU A 19 11.12 -4.77 -9.64
CA GLU A 19 11.50 -4.59 -8.23
C GLU A 19 11.06 -3.21 -7.74
N PHE A 20 10.38 -3.18 -6.59
CA PHE A 20 9.85 -1.94 -5.99
C PHE A 20 10.72 -1.41 -4.84
N CYS A 21 11.68 -2.21 -4.38
CA CYS A 21 12.60 -1.89 -3.29
C CYS A 21 13.94 -2.58 -3.50
N THR A 22 15.03 -1.87 -3.18
CA THR A 22 16.36 -2.46 -3.00
C THR A 22 16.73 -2.44 -1.52
N TRP A 23 17.22 -3.57 -1.02
CA TRP A 23 17.74 -3.66 0.35
C TRP A 23 19.23 -3.35 0.34
N GLU A 24 19.62 -2.18 0.81
CA GLU A 24 21.05 -1.91 1.02
C GLU A 24 21.53 -2.75 2.21
N ALA A 25 22.41 -3.71 1.95
CA ALA A 25 23.16 -4.37 3.01
C ALA A 25 24.07 -3.32 3.65
N SER A 26 23.90 -3.05 4.95
CA SER A 26 24.81 -2.16 5.65
C SER A 26 26.24 -2.69 5.49
N ASN A 27 27.14 -1.90 4.92
CA ASN A 27 28.57 -2.21 4.78
C ASN A 27 29.31 -2.14 6.14
N GLU A 28 28.66 -2.53 7.22
CA GLU A 28 29.25 -2.55 8.55
C GLU A 28 29.88 -3.91 8.83
N LYS A 29 30.99 -3.84 9.57
CA LYS A 29 31.96 -4.89 9.91
C LYS A 29 31.35 -6.28 10.13
N PRO A 30 32.12 -7.38 9.94
CA PRO A 30 31.65 -8.76 10.07
C PRO A 30 30.97 -9.15 11.39
N ASP A 31 31.05 -8.30 12.43
CA ASP A 31 30.45 -8.52 13.76
C ASP A 31 29.17 -7.69 14.03
N SER A 32 28.70 -6.88 13.08
CA SER A 32 27.42 -6.13 13.19
C SER A 32 26.31 -6.87 12.44
N ILE A 33 25.14 -7.00 13.08
CA ILE A 33 23.92 -7.46 12.39
C ILE A 33 23.58 -6.41 11.34
N PRO A 34 23.51 -6.77 10.04
CA PRO A 34 23.17 -5.78 9.03
C PRO A 34 21.71 -5.39 9.16
N TRP A 35 21.47 -4.19 9.70
CA TRP A 35 20.18 -3.53 9.66
C TRP A 35 20.06 -2.84 8.31
N GLY A 36 19.70 -3.60 7.27
CA GLY A 36 19.40 -3.04 5.95
C GLY A 36 18.04 -2.34 6.00
N TYR A 37 17.96 -1.14 5.44
CA TYR A 37 16.71 -0.41 5.26
C TYR A 37 16.24 -0.56 3.81
N PRO A 38 14.93 -0.66 3.55
CA PRO A 38 14.40 -0.69 2.20
C PRO A 38 14.56 0.69 1.55
N GLU A 39 15.23 0.74 0.40
CA GLU A 39 15.23 1.90 -0.47
C GLU A 39 14.14 1.71 -1.53
N TYR A 40 13.10 2.56 -1.45
CA TYR A 40 11.94 2.46 -2.33
C TYR A 40 12.13 3.21 -3.64
N ASP A 41 11.54 2.65 -4.71
CA ASP A 41 11.44 3.32 -5.99
C ASP A 41 10.74 4.69 -5.87
N ASP A 42 11.27 5.70 -6.57
CA ASP A 42 10.77 7.08 -6.50
C ASP A 42 9.25 7.17 -6.77
N LYS A 43 8.73 6.39 -7.72
CA LYS A 43 7.29 6.41 -8.02
C LYS A 43 6.45 5.75 -6.92
N LEU A 44 6.98 4.75 -6.22
CA LEU A 44 6.30 4.16 -5.06
C LEU A 44 6.19 5.20 -3.95
N THR A 45 7.28 5.92 -3.67
CA THR A 45 7.26 7.02 -2.69
C THR A 45 6.30 8.15 -3.11
N GLN A 46 6.28 8.53 -4.39
CA GLN A 46 5.33 9.51 -4.92
C GLN A 46 3.87 9.06 -4.78
N PHE A 47 3.57 7.78 -5.02
CA PHE A 47 2.25 7.21 -4.80
C PHE A 47 1.78 7.38 -3.35
N ILE A 48 2.68 7.12 -2.38
CA ILE A 48 2.38 7.30 -0.96
C ILE A 48 2.15 8.78 -0.62
N ASP A 49 2.98 9.68 -1.13
CA ASP A 49 2.81 11.12 -0.92
C ASP A 49 1.50 11.64 -1.52
N ASP A 50 1.13 11.15 -2.71
CA ASP A 50 -0.12 11.49 -3.35
C ASP A 50 -1.33 10.93 -2.60
N PHE A 51 -1.20 9.75 -1.99
CA PHE A 51 -2.24 9.21 -1.11
C PHE A 51 -2.53 10.15 0.07
N TYR A 52 -1.49 10.69 0.71
CA TYR A 52 -1.65 11.64 1.82
C TYR A 52 -2.29 12.97 1.42
N LYS A 53 -2.33 13.31 0.12
CA LYS A 53 -3.03 14.50 -0.38
C LYS A 53 -4.52 14.27 -0.65
N THR A 54 -5.00 13.03 -0.51
CA THR A 54 -6.41 12.66 -0.69
C THR A 54 -7.18 12.61 0.63
N ASP A 55 -8.50 12.46 0.56
CA ASP A 55 -9.37 12.22 1.72
C ASP A 55 -9.61 10.72 2.00
N LEU A 56 -8.76 9.85 1.45
CA LEU A 56 -8.81 8.40 1.66
C LEU A 56 -8.26 7.98 3.02
N LEU A 57 -7.45 8.83 3.66
CA LEU A 57 -6.89 8.56 4.98
C LEU A 57 -8.01 8.35 6.02
N LYS A 58 -8.05 7.16 6.61
CA LYS A 58 -9.00 6.81 7.66
C LYS A 58 -8.31 6.73 9.01
N GLN A 59 -8.67 7.62 9.94
CA GLN A 59 -7.99 7.72 11.24
C GLN A 59 -8.24 6.49 12.13
N ASP A 60 -9.46 5.96 12.08
CA ASP A 60 -9.96 4.82 12.85
C ASP A 60 -9.75 3.46 12.15
N TYR A 61 -8.85 3.40 11.15
CA TYR A 61 -8.70 2.22 10.28
C TYR A 61 -8.47 0.90 11.04
N LEU A 62 -7.67 0.88 12.12
CA LEU A 62 -7.41 -0.34 12.88
C LEU A 62 -8.67 -0.87 13.57
N GLU A 63 -9.38 0.00 14.31
CA GLU A 63 -10.61 -0.36 15.00
C GLU A 63 -11.72 -0.73 14.01
N PHE A 64 -11.78 -0.02 12.87
CA PHE A 64 -12.71 -0.32 11.80
C PHE A 64 -12.45 -1.70 11.20
N LEU A 65 -11.20 -2.03 10.87
CA LEU A 65 -10.84 -3.32 10.28
C LEU A 65 -11.09 -4.46 11.27
N ASP A 66 -10.71 -4.30 12.54
CA ASP A 66 -10.93 -5.33 13.57
C ASP A 66 -12.43 -5.68 13.75
N LYS A 67 -13.31 -4.69 13.62
CA LYS A 67 -14.76 -4.86 13.75
C LYS A 67 -15.45 -5.38 12.50
N ASN A 68 -15.01 -4.94 11.31
CA ASN A 68 -15.75 -5.12 10.06
C ASN A 68 -15.12 -6.17 9.14
N VAL A 69 -13.84 -6.47 9.32
CA VAL A 69 -13.11 -7.46 8.53
C VAL A 69 -12.69 -8.59 9.47
N ALA A 70 -13.40 -9.72 9.39
CA ALA A 70 -12.95 -10.95 10.03
C ALA A 70 -11.51 -11.22 9.58
N ARG A 71 -10.62 -11.59 10.53
CA ARG A 71 -9.17 -11.82 10.33
C ARG A 71 -8.86 -12.19 8.89
N PHE A 72 -8.02 -11.39 8.23
CA PHE A 72 -7.64 -11.49 6.82
C PHE A 72 -7.12 -12.90 6.45
N GLU A 73 -8.00 -13.85 6.17
CA GLU A 73 -7.58 -15.15 5.62
C GLU A 73 -7.24 -15.02 4.13
N ASN A 74 -7.90 -14.08 3.43
CA ASN A 74 -7.57 -13.71 2.05
C ASN A 74 -7.85 -12.22 1.80
N ILE A 75 -6.80 -11.40 1.74
CA ILE A 75 -6.91 -9.95 1.51
C ILE A 75 -7.55 -9.63 0.15
N GLU A 76 -7.34 -10.46 -0.86
CA GLU A 76 -7.88 -10.21 -2.22
C GLU A 76 -9.41 -10.31 -2.25
N ASP A 77 -9.95 -11.32 -1.58
CA ASP A 77 -11.40 -11.52 -1.46
C ASP A 77 -12.05 -10.37 -0.68
N VAL A 78 -11.34 -9.88 0.34
CA VAL A 78 -11.77 -8.71 1.13
C VAL A 78 -11.80 -7.47 0.25
N ILE A 79 -10.74 -7.18 -0.52
CA ILE A 79 -10.69 -6.03 -1.43
C ILE A 79 -11.80 -6.14 -2.49
N GLY A 80 -12.01 -7.33 -3.06
CA GLY A 80 -13.04 -7.58 -4.06
C GLY A 80 -14.45 -7.23 -3.57
N LYS A 81 -14.74 -7.49 -2.29
CA LYS A 81 -16.04 -7.24 -1.63
C LYS A 81 -16.10 -5.92 -0.86
N ALA A 82 -14.98 -5.21 -0.73
CA ALA A 82 -14.89 -3.98 0.06
C ALA A 82 -15.86 -2.92 -0.45
N ASP A 83 -16.58 -2.31 0.49
CA ASP A 83 -17.21 -1.01 0.27
C ASP A 83 -16.17 0.11 0.34
N PHE A 84 -16.61 1.35 0.08
CA PHE A 84 -15.69 2.48 0.02
C PHE A 84 -14.97 2.75 1.35
N GLU A 85 -15.65 2.60 2.50
CA GLU A 85 -15.04 2.82 3.82
C GLU A 85 -14.05 1.70 4.18
N THR A 86 -14.35 0.46 3.84
CA THR A 86 -13.44 -0.68 3.99
C THR A 86 -12.23 -0.51 3.09
N LEU A 87 -12.41 -0.07 1.85
CA LEU A 87 -11.31 0.19 0.93
C LEU A 87 -10.36 1.27 1.47
N LYS A 88 -10.91 2.38 1.99
CA LYS A 88 -10.15 3.44 2.67
C LYS A 88 -9.37 2.91 3.87
N ALA A 89 -9.98 2.04 4.67
CA ALA A 89 -9.35 1.44 5.83
C ALA A 89 -8.15 0.56 5.43
N ILE A 90 -8.31 -0.29 4.40
CA ILE A 90 -7.25 -1.18 3.90
C ILE A 90 -6.11 -0.38 3.26
N LEU A 91 -6.43 0.60 2.42
CA LEU A 91 -5.42 1.50 1.85
C LEU A 91 -4.63 2.21 2.95
N THR A 92 -5.32 2.76 3.96
CA THR A 92 -4.67 3.40 5.09
C THR A 92 -3.81 2.43 5.89
N TYR A 93 -4.26 1.18 6.04
CA TYR A 93 -3.49 0.13 6.69
C TYR A 93 -2.15 -0.08 6.00
N TYR A 94 -2.13 -0.40 4.70
CA TYR A 94 -0.86 -0.65 3.99
C TYR A 94 0.06 0.58 3.98
N VAL A 95 -0.49 1.78 3.77
CA VAL A 95 0.31 3.01 3.76
C VAL A 95 0.95 3.29 5.13
N ARG A 96 0.22 3.07 6.24
CA ARG A 96 0.72 3.40 7.59
C ARG A 96 1.49 2.27 8.27
N GLN A 97 1.22 1.02 7.91
CA GLN A 97 1.77 -0.16 8.57
C GLN A 97 3.27 -0.35 8.26
N GLU A 98 3.78 0.25 7.18
CA GLU A 98 5.21 0.37 6.88
C GLU A 98 6.03 0.87 8.08
N ARG A 99 5.48 1.80 8.89
CA ARG A 99 6.15 2.31 10.10
C ARG A 99 6.47 1.24 11.16
N PHE A 100 5.90 0.05 11.01
CA PHE A 100 6.05 -1.08 11.93
C PHE A 100 6.60 -2.33 11.24
N SER A 101 6.72 -2.32 9.91
CA SER A 101 7.11 -3.47 9.11
C SER A 101 7.80 -2.98 7.85
N ASP A 102 9.11 -2.77 7.96
CA ASP A 102 9.95 -2.34 6.84
C ASP A 102 9.79 -3.31 5.66
N GLY A 103 9.64 -2.77 4.46
CA GLY A 103 9.48 -3.53 3.22
C GLY A 103 8.02 -3.80 2.84
N LEU A 104 7.05 -3.45 3.69
CA LEU A 104 5.64 -3.74 3.45
C LEU A 104 5.10 -3.07 2.18
N TRP A 105 5.51 -1.84 1.88
CA TRP A 105 5.09 -1.19 0.64
C TRP A 105 5.56 -1.96 -0.60
N ALA A 106 6.80 -2.45 -0.61
CA ALA A 106 7.30 -3.25 -1.71
C ALA A 106 6.57 -4.59 -1.81
N THR A 107 6.40 -5.29 -0.68
CA THR A 107 5.61 -6.54 -0.66
C THR A 107 4.19 -6.31 -1.17
N ALA A 108 3.51 -5.24 -0.75
CA ALA A 108 2.17 -4.93 -1.22
C ALA A 108 2.11 -4.55 -2.71
N ALA A 109 3.17 -3.97 -3.25
CA ALA A 109 3.29 -3.70 -4.68
C ALA A 109 3.52 -5.00 -5.47
N GLU A 110 4.46 -5.84 -5.02
CA GLU A 110 4.85 -7.11 -5.66
C GLU A 110 3.71 -8.14 -5.65
N GLU A 111 2.96 -8.22 -4.55
CA GLU A 111 1.77 -9.09 -4.44
C GLU A 111 0.54 -8.53 -5.17
N GLY A 112 0.65 -7.35 -5.79
CA GLY A 112 -0.43 -6.70 -6.54
C GLY A 112 -1.56 -6.18 -5.67
N ILE A 113 -1.33 -6.01 -4.36
CA ILE A 113 -2.33 -5.49 -3.42
C ILE A 113 -2.66 -4.04 -3.75
N PHE A 114 -1.66 -3.18 -3.97
CA PHE A 114 -1.91 -1.79 -4.37
C PHE A 114 -2.65 -1.69 -5.70
N LEU A 115 -2.32 -2.54 -6.68
CA LEU A 115 -3.04 -2.60 -7.94
C LEU A 115 -4.53 -2.91 -7.72
N LYS A 116 -4.85 -3.96 -6.97
CA LYS A 116 -6.24 -4.35 -6.68
C LYS A 116 -7.00 -3.26 -5.93
N LEU A 117 -6.35 -2.58 -4.98
CA LEU A 117 -6.94 -1.46 -4.26
C LEU A 117 -7.28 -0.29 -5.20
N LEU A 118 -6.40 0.04 -6.15
CA LEU A 118 -6.62 1.11 -7.12
C LEU A 118 -7.69 0.75 -8.16
N GLU A 119 -7.69 -0.48 -8.66
CA GLU A 119 -8.75 -0.97 -9.55
C GLU A 119 -10.11 -0.94 -8.88
N LYS A 120 -10.17 -1.28 -7.59
CA LYS A 120 -11.40 -1.17 -6.78
C LYS A 120 -11.79 0.30 -6.54
N LEU A 121 -10.82 1.18 -6.29
CA LEU A 121 -11.05 2.63 -6.12
C LEU A 121 -11.67 3.25 -7.37
N CYS A 122 -11.19 2.86 -8.56
CA CYS A 122 -11.74 3.31 -9.85
C CYS A 122 -13.24 3.04 -9.99
N GLN A 123 -13.77 1.98 -9.37
CA GLN A 123 -15.20 1.66 -9.40
C GLN A 123 -16.06 2.66 -8.59
N PHE A 124 -15.45 3.33 -7.61
CA PHE A 124 -16.08 4.34 -6.75
C PHE A 124 -15.89 5.78 -7.25
N ASP A 125 -14.94 6.00 -8.17
CA ASP A 125 -14.62 7.32 -8.74
C ASP A 125 -15.44 7.63 -10.00
N LYS A 126 -16.77 7.49 -9.91
CA LYS A 126 -17.72 7.73 -11.01
C LYS A 126 -18.34 9.12 -11.00
#